data_AF-A0A357LE75-F1
#
_entry.id   AF-A0A357LE75-F1
#
_cell.length_a   1.000
_cell.length_b   1.000
_cell.length_c   1.000
_cell.angle_alpha   90.00
_cell.angle_beta   90.00
_cell.angle_gamma   90.00
#
_symmetry.space_group_name_H-M   'P 1'
#
loop_
_entity.id
_entity.type
_entity.pdbx_description
1 polymer ?
#
loop_
_entity_poly.entity_id
_entity_poly.type
_entity_poly.pdbx_seq_one_letter_code
_entity_poly.pdbx_strand_id
1 'polypeptide(L)'
;MDADPASKSGLSPGLGSYVAIHFAAGDGAGAVSYYDAAIRTPATAVAAANICNCSLLALTLALKDAGHKDYKGVLAAWKAALAGERALYGNSAQHMQQSAEIAALEGDVAAAKRLYASAIDAGWRSVLFLDQNRFRAYRDDADFAALRARMKALIDRERAELGLAPL
;
A
#
# COMPACT_ATOMS: atom_id res chain seq x y z
N MET A 1 -25.23 -27.22 2.89
CA MET A 1 -25.31 -25.76 2.68
C MET A 1 -23.90 -25.27 2.52
N ASP A 2 -23.49 -25.05 1.27
CA ASP A 2 -22.22 -24.46 0.90
C ASP A 2 -22.20 -23.00 1.38
N ALA A 3 -21.39 -22.71 2.39
CA ALA A 3 -21.12 -21.34 2.78
C ALA A 3 -20.21 -20.74 1.70
N ASP A 4 -20.81 -19.87 0.89
CA ASP A 4 -20.14 -19.10 -0.15
C ASP A 4 -18.82 -18.50 0.39
N PRO A 5 -17.66 -18.88 -0.17
CA PRO A 5 -16.39 -18.29 0.22
C PRO A 5 -16.36 -16.78 -0.05
N ALA A 6 -17.33 -16.22 -0.79
CA ALA A 6 -17.56 -14.79 -1.03
C ALA A 6 -18.39 -14.06 0.03
N SER A 7 -18.71 -14.65 1.20
CA SER A 7 -19.23 -13.88 2.37
C SER A 7 -18.20 -12.87 2.98
N LYS A 8 -17.11 -12.59 2.23
CA LYS A 8 -15.93 -11.73 2.40
C LYS A 8 -16.18 -10.24 2.66
N SER A 9 -17.38 -9.81 3.06
CA SER A 9 -17.70 -8.39 3.26
C SER A 9 -16.79 -7.68 4.28
N GLY A 10 -16.19 -8.42 5.22
CA GLY A 10 -15.25 -7.89 6.20
C GLY A 10 -13.77 -7.85 5.76
N LEU A 11 -13.37 -8.58 4.70
CA LEU A 11 -11.95 -8.72 4.36
C LEU A 11 -11.34 -7.44 3.78
N SER A 12 -12.07 -6.79 2.90
CA SER A 12 -11.62 -5.59 2.19
C SER A 12 -11.61 -4.33 3.07
N PRO A 13 -12.64 -4.05 3.89
CA PRO A 13 -12.55 -2.99 4.91
C PRO A 13 -11.43 -3.23 5.92
N GLY A 14 -11.21 -4.48 6.34
CA GLY A 14 -10.13 -4.81 7.25
C GLY A 14 -8.74 -4.58 6.62
N LEU A 15 -8.55 -4.92 5.35
CA LEU A 15 -7.29 -4.64 4.67
C LEU A 15 -7.07 -3.13 4.44
N GLY A 16 -8.09 -2.42 3.98
CA GLY A 16 -7.99 -1.00 3.62
C GLY A 16 -7.92 -0.04 4.82
N SER A 17 -8.52 -0.41 5.96
CA SER A 17 -8.61 0.47 7.13
C SER A 17 -7.92 -0.14 8.36
N TYR A 18 -8.31 -1.34 8.79
CA TYR A 18 -7.78 -1.94 10.02
C TYR A 18 -6.26 -2.15 9.92
N VAL A 19 -5.77 -2.84 8.89
CA VAL A 19 -4.35 -3.12 8.72
C VAL A 19 -3.54 -1.82 8.58
N ALA A 20 -4.02 -0.86 7.79
CA ALA A 20 -3.35 0.42 7.60
C ALA A 20 -3.24 1.23 8.91
N ILE A 21 -4.31 1.29 9.70
CA ILE A 21 -4.34 2.01 10.98
C ILE A 21 -3.43 1.34 12.01
N HIS A 22 -3.53 0.02 12.17
CA HIS A 22 -2.68 -0.73 13.10
C HIS A 22 -1.19 -0.56 12.75
N PHE A 23 -0.85 -0.67 11.45
CA PHE A 23 0.52 -0.46 11.01
C PHE A 23 1.03 0.97 11.27
N ALA A 24 0.21 2.00 10.99
CA ALA A 24 0.54 3.40 11.27
C ALA A 24 0.73 3.67 12.78
N ALA A 25 -0.07 3.02 13.63
CA ALA A 25 0.09 3.06 15.09
C ALA A 25 1.30 2.25 15.59
N GLY A 26 2.01 1.55 14.70
CA GLY A 26 3.13 0.68 15.04
C GLY A 26 2.77 -0.68 15.60
N ASP A 27 1.49 -1.06 15.52
CA ASP A 27 1.00 -2.39 15.85
C ASP A 27 1.08 -3.32 14.63
N GLY A 28 2.29 -3.70 14.26
CA GLY A 28 2.52 -4.72 13.22
C GLY A 28 1.93 -6.08 13.61
N ALA A 29 1.88 -6.41 14.91
CA ALA A 29 1.34 -7.67 15.41
C ALA A 29 -0.17 -7.80 15.16
N GLY A 30 -0.92 -6.71 15.28
CA GLY A 30 -2.34 -6.65 14.93
C GLY A 30 -2.59 -6.93 13.45
N ALA A 31 -1.73 -6.40 12.56
CA ALA A 31 -1.81 -6.68 11.12
C ALA A 31 -1.51 -8.15 10.78
N VAL A 32 -0.51 -8.76 11.44
CA VAL A 32 -0.20 -10.19 11.29
C VAL A 32 -1.33 -11.06 11.82
N SER A 33 -1.87 -10.73 13.00
CA SER A 33 -2.99 -11.47 13.61
C SER A 33 -4.23 -11.44 12.71
N TYR A 34 -4.52 -10.31 12.07
CA TYR A 34 -5.59 -10.20 11.09
C TYR A 34 -5.34 -11.08 9.86
N TYR A 35 -4.10 -11.14 9.36
CA TYR A 35 -3.73 -12.04 8.28
C TYR A 35 -4.03 -13.50 8.64
N ASP A 36 -3.51 -13.97 9.77
CA ASP A 36 -3.66 -15.37 10.19
C ASP A 36 -5.11 -15.76 10.46
N ALA A 37 -5.90 -14.86 11.04
CA ALA A 37 -7.29 -15.13 11.35
C ALA A 37 -8.20 -15.13 10.11
N ALA A 38 -8.02 -14.15 9.21
CA ALA A 38 -9.00 -13.81 8.19
C ALA A 38 -8.51 -14.01 6.74
N ILE A 39 -7.27 -13.60 6.42
CA ILE A 39 -6.73 -13.64 5.04
C ILE A 39 -6.11 -15.00 4.70
N ARG A 40 -5.28 -15.53 5.61
CA ARG A 40 -4.67 -16.87 5.65
C ARG A 40 -3.74 -17.26 4.51
N THR A 41 -3.87 -16.66 3.32
CA THR A 41 -3.15 -17.07 2.12
C THR A 41 -2.76 -15.88 1.26
N PRO A 42 -1.64 -15.96 0.51
CA PRO A 42 -1.25 -14.94 -0.47
C PRO A 42 -2.34 -14.62 -1.50
N ALA A 43 -3.00 -15.64 -2.05
CA ALA A 43 -4.04 -15.46 -3.05
C ALA A 43 -5.25 -14.69 -2.49
N THR A 44 -5.64 -14.96 -1.23
CA THR A 44 -6.74 -14.23 -0.59
C THR A 44 -6.36 -12.80 -0.24
N ALA A 45 -5.09 -12.54 0.09
CA ALA A 45 -4.60 -11.16 0.32
C ALA A 45 -4.77 -10.31 -0.94
N VAL A 46 -4.34 -10.82 -2.09
CA VAL A 46 -4.49 -10.16 -3.39
C VAL A 46 -5.97 -10.00 -3.76
N ALA A 47 -6.78 -11.04 -3.61
CA ALA A 47 -8.20 -10.95 -3.90
C ALA A 47 -8.91 -9.89 -3.03
N ALA A 48 -8.57 -9.80 -1.74
CA ALA A 48 -9.13 -8.79 -0.83
C ALA A 48 -8.69 -7.37 -1.21
N ALA A 49 -7.42 -7.20 -1.61
CA ALA A 49 -6.86 -5.93 -2.07
C ALA A 49 -7.54 -5.43 -3.33
N ASN A 50 -7.79 -6.32 -4.30
CA ASN A 50 -8.42 -5.98 -5.57
C ASN A 50 -9.87 -5.50 -5.38
N ILE A 51 -10.62 -6.08 -4.42
CA ILE A 51 -12.02 -5.68 -4.16
C ILE A 51 -12.13 -4.21 -3.71
N CYS A 52 -11.26 -3.75 -2.81
CA CYS A 52 -11.26 -2.35 -2.37
C CYS A 52 -10.25 -1.47 -3.10
N ASN A 53 -9.56 -2.03 -4.10
CA ASN A 53 -8.49 -1.37 -4.81
C ASN A 53 -7.41 -0.80 -3.86
N CYS A 54 -7.13 -1.54 -2.79
CA CYS A 54 -6.24 -1.13 -1.70
C CYS A 54 -4.79 -1.53 -1.97
N SER A 55 -3.85 -0.80 -1.36
CA SER A 55 -2.45 -1.22 -1.30
C SER A 55 -2.25 -2.39 -0.31
N LEU A 56 -1.40 -3.34 -0.66
CA LEU A 56 -0.95 -4.43 0.21
C LEU A 56 0.29 -4.10 1.06
N LEU A 57 0.82 -2.87 0.95
CA LEU A 57 2.09 -2.52 1.57
C LEU A 57 2.11 -2.74 3.08
N ALA A 58 1.13 -2.20 3.80
CA ALA A 58 1.11 -2.25 5.27
C ALA A 58 1.09 -3.71 5.78
N LEU A 59 0.24 -4.55 5.15
CA LEU A 59 0.22 -5.98 5.43
C LEU A 59 1.58 -6.63 5.14
N THR A 60 2.14 -6.35 3.96
CA THR A 60 3.37 -7.00 3.51
C THR A 60 4.58 -6.60 4.35
N LEU A 61 4.66 -5.34 4.79
CA LEU A 61 5.66 -4.86 5.74
C LEU A 61 5.49 -5.53 7.11
N ALA A 62 4.27 -5.61 7.65
CA ALA A 62 4.04 -6.28 8.92
C ALA A 62 4.48 -7.76 8.90
N LEU A 63 4.18 -8.47 7.81
CA LEU A 63 4.62 -9.85 7.61
C LEU A 63 6.15 -9.95 7.48
N LYS A 64 6.79 -9.00 6.78
CA LYS A 64 8.26 -8.91 6.64
C LYS A 64 8.93 -8.74 8.00
N ASP A 65 8.48 -7.74 8.76
CA ASP A 65 9.07 -7.35 10.04
C ASP A 65 8.90 -8.44 11.10
N ALA A 66 7.78 -9.17 11.06
CA ALA A 66 7.53 -10.32 11.92
C ALA A 66 8.26 -11.61 11.48
N GLY A 67 8.94 -11.61 10.33
CA GLY A 67 9.55 -12.82 9.77
C GLY A 67 8.53 -13.89 9.38
N HIS A 68 7.29 -13.49 9.07
CA HIS A 68 6.20 -14.41 8.77
C HIS A 68 6.48 -15.22 7.50
N LYS A 69 6.21 -16.53 7.54
CA LYS A 69 6.52 -17.48 6.45
C LYS A 69 5.94 -17.06 5.08
N ASP A 70 4.78 -16.41 5.10
CA ASP A 70 4.04 -16.05 3.88
C ASP A 70 4.43 -14.70 3.30
N TYR A 71 5.34 -13.93 3.94
CA TYR A 71 5.79 -12.62 3.43
C TYR A 71 6.18 -12.68 1.94
N LYS A 72 7.08 -13.62 1.59
CA LYS A 72 7.55 -13.77 0.20
C LYS A 72 6.43 -14.22 -0.73
N GLY A 73 5.51 -15.06 -0.25
CA GLY A 73 4.36 -15.52 -1.01
C GLY A 73 3.39 -14.38 -1.34
N VAL A 74 3.07 -13.53 -0.36
CA VAL A 74 2.22 -12.35 -0.54
C VAL A 74 2.85 -11.36 -1.53
N LEU A 75 4.15 -11.05 -1.37
CA LEU A 75 4.85 -10.15 -2.30
C LEU A 75 4.86 -10.70 -3.73
N ALA A 76 5.15 -11.99 -3.91
CA ALA A 76 5.15 -12.62 -5.23
C ALA A 76 3.75 -12.63 -5.87
N ALA A 77 2.71 -12.95 -5.10
CA ALA A 77 1.33 -12.95 -5.58
C ALA A 77 0.87 -11.53 -5.99
N TRP A 78 1.21 -10.51 -5.20
CA TRP A 78 0.91 -9.12 -5.53
C TRP A 78 1.61 -8.67 -6.81
N LYS A 79 2.91 -8.97 -6.94
CA LYS A 79 3.68 -8.67 -8.15
C LYS A 79 3.10 -9.34 -9.40
N ALA A 80 2.69 -10.60 -9.30
CA ALA A 80 2.06 -11.32 -10.40
C ALA A 80 0.72 -10.69 -10.81
N ALA A 81 -0.12 -10.33 -9.84
CA ALA A 81 -1.40 -9.67 -10.10
C ALA A 81 -1.21 -8.32 -10.80
N LEU A 82 -0.30 -7.48 -10.27
CA LEU A 82 0.00 -6.17 -10.84
C LEU A 82 0.56 -6.29 -12.26
N ALA A 83 1.40 -7.29 -12.54
CA ALA A 83 1.91 -7.54 -13.87
C ALA A 83 0.80 -7.91 -14.88
N GLY A 84 -0.23 -8.65 -14.45
CA GLY A 84 -1.39 -8.99 -15.27
C GLY A 84 -2.23 -7.77 -15.68
N GLU A 85 -2.20 -6.71 -14.88
CA GLU A 85 -2.96 -5.48 -15.10
C GLU A 85 -2.22 -4.44 -15.96
N ARG A 86 -0.93 -4.67 -16.25
CA ARG A 86 -0.06 -3.68 -16.89
C ARG A 86 -0.57 -3.17 -18.24
N ALA A 87 -1.18 -4.03 -19.05
CA ALA A 87 -1.66 -3.64 -20.38
C ALA A 87 -2.79 -2.59 -20.33
N LEU A 88 -3.63 -2.66 -19.30
CA LEU A 88 -4.79 -1.78 -19.14
C LEU A 88 -4.47 -0.57 -18.25
N TYR A 89 -3.69 -0.80 -17.19
CA TYR A 89 -3.50 0.18 -16.11
C TYR A 89 -2.06 0.63 -15.92
N GLY A 90 -1.12 0.20 -16.77
CA GLY A 90 0.33 0.45 -16.60
C GLY A 90 0.71 1.92 -16.45
N ASN A 91 -0.08 2.82 -17.03
CA ASN A 91 0.14 4.28 -16.96
C ASN A 91 -0.72 4.97 -15.88
N SER A 92 -1.52 4.23 -15.11
CA SER A 92 -2.31 4.80 -14.03
C SER A 92 -1.44 5.16 -12.84
N ALA A 93 -1.84 6.23 -12.13
CA ALA A 93 -1.17 6.67 -10.91
C ALA A 93 -1.10 5.55 -9.87
N GLN A 94 -2.14 4.73 -9.79
CA GLN A 94 -2.22 3.60 -8.88
C GLN A 94 -1.27 2.46 -9.25
N HIS A 95 -1.18 2.08 -10.52
CA HIS A 95 -0.25 1.03 -10.94
C HIS A 95 1.20 1.44 -10.66
N MET A 96 1.55 2.71 -10.93
CA MET A 96 2.86 3.26 -10.61
C MET A 96 3.13 3.24 -9.09
N GLN A 97 2.14 3.61 -8.29
CA GLN A 97 2.22 3.60 -6.83
C GLN A 97 2.44 2.20 -6.27
N GLN A 98 1.67 1.20 -6.70
CA GLN A 98 1.86 -0.18 -6.26
C GLN A 98 3.19 -0.76 -6.75
N SER A 99 3.61 -0.41 -7.96
CA SER A 99 4.94 -0.79 -8.47
C SER A 99 6.05 -0.21 -7.62
N ALA A 100 5.90 1.04 -7.14
CA ALA A 100 6.85 1.68 -6.26
C ALA A 100 6.94 0.97 -4.90
N GLU A 101 5.80 0.56 -4.36
CA GLU A 101 5.72 -0.20 -3.10
C GLU A 101 6.41 -1.56 -3.20
N ILE A 102 6.19 -2.29 -4.29
CA ILE A 102 6.87 -3.56 -4.56
C ILE A 102 8.39 -3.34 -4.69
N ALA A 103 8.82 -2.34 -5.45
CA ALA A 103 10.24 -2.01 -5.60
C ALA A 103 10.90 -1.69 -4.24
N ALA A 104 10.21 -0.92 -3.38
CA ALA A 104 10.67 -0.64 -2.03
C ALA A 104 10.79 -1.91 -1.17
N LEU A 105 9.82 -2.82 -1.24
CA LEU A 105 9.86 -4.10 -0.52
C LEU A 105 10.99 -5.02 -0.98
N GLU A 106 11.29 -5.01 -2.29
CA GLU A 106 12.39 -5.73 -2.93
C GLU A 106 13.76 -5.06 -2.69
N GLY A 107 13.79 -3.84 -2.14
CA GLY A 107 15.03 -3.09 -1.87
C GLY A 107 15.56 -2.31 -3.07
N ASP A 108 14.84 -2.25 -4.18
CA ASP A 108 15.16 -1.37 -5.31
C ASP A 108 14.67 0.06 -5.03
N VAL A 109 15.42 0.73 -4.17
CA VAL A 109 15.10 2.08 -3.70
C VAL A 109 15.05 3.09 -4.85
N ALA A 110 15.92 2.93 -5.85
CA ALA A 110 15.98 3.83 -7.01
C ALA A 110 14.72 3.70 -7.87
N ALA A 111 14.26 2.48 -8.15
CA ALA A 111 13.01 2.26 -8.86
C ALA A 111 11.82 2.75 -8.04
N ALA A 112 11.79 2.49 -6.73
CA ALA A 112 10.72 2.96 -5.84
C ALA A 112 10.55 4.48 -5.91
N LYS A 113 11.64 5.25 -5.76
CA LYS A 113 11.61 6.72 -5.83
C LYS A 113 11.08 7.22 -7.18
N ARG A 114 11.58 6.66 -8.29
CA ARG A 114 11.12 7.02 -9.64
C ARG A 114 9.63 6.75 -9.84
N LEU A 115 9.16 5.57 -9.45
CA LEU A 115 7.77 5.16 -9.62
C LEU A 115 6.82 5.99 -8.73
N TYR A 116 7.24 6.35 -7.52
CA TYR A 116 6.47 7.29 -6.69
C TYR A 116 6.38 8.67 -7.31
N ALA A 117 7.47 9.20 -7.87
CA ALA A 117 7.44 10.47 -8.58
C ALA A 117 6.43 10.42 -9.73
N SER A 118 6.49 9.37 -10.56
CA SER A 118 5.54 9.18 -11.67
C SER A 118 4.10 9.02 -11.20
N ALA A 119 3.85 8.31 -10.08
CA ALA A 119 2.51 8.21 -9.51
C ALA A 119 1.97 9.58 -9.07
N ILE A 120 2.79 10.39 -8.40
CA ILE A 120 2.44 11.75 -7.98
C ILE A 120 2.11 12.62 -9.21
N ASP A 121 2.94 12.53 -10.27
CA ASP A 121 2.74 13.25 -11.53
C ASP A 121 1.44 12.85 -12.23
N ALA A 122 1.08 11.57 -12.16
CA ALA A 122 -0.15 11.02 -12.71
C ALA A 122 -1.40 11.31 -11.85
N GLY A 123 -1.27 12.08 -10.76
CA GLY A 123 -2.40 12.52 -9.94
C GLY A 123 -2.66 11.66 -8.69
N TRP A 124 -1.76 10.76 -8.30
CA TRP A 124 -1.92 10.05 -7.05
C TRP A 124 -1.80 11.01 -5.87
N ARG A 125 -2.77 10.94 -4.94
CA ARG A 125 -2.82 11.72 -3.70
C ARG A 125 -3.09 10.79 -2.53
N SER A 126 -2.20 10.77 -1.55
CA SER A 126 -2.38 9.93 -0.36
C SER A 126 -1.81 10.59 0.89
N VAL A 127 -2.69 10.92 1.84
CA VAL A 127 -2.28 11.40 3.17
C VAL A 127 -1.47 10.35 3.94
N LEU A 128 -1.73 9.06 3.70
CA LEU A 128 -0.97 7.98 4.33
C LEU A 128 0.46 7.88 3.82
N PHE A 129 0.77 8.41 2.63
CA PHE A 129 2.15 8.49 2.14
C PHE A 129 2.96 9.56 2.88
N LEU A 130 2.29 10.56 3.47
CA LEU A 130 2.94 11.59 4.29
C LEU A 130 3.41 11.03 5.64
N ASP A 131 2.81 9.92 6.09
CA ASP A 131 3.20 9.26 7.33
C ASP A 131 4.59 8.62 7.18
N GLN A 132 5.54 9.13 7.96
CA GLN A 132 6.90 8.64 7.98
C GLN A 132 7.02 7.22 8.56
N ASN A 133 6.05 6.78 9.36
CA ASN A 133 6.01 5.44 9.91
C ASN A 133 5.60 4.38 8.88
N ARG A 134 4.93 4.78 7.79
CA ARG A 134 4.57 3.87 6.69
C ARG A 134 5.81 3.29 6.00
N PHE A 135 6.91 4.04 5.98
CA PHE A 135 8.20 3.65 5.44
C PHE A 135 9.32 3.98 6.43
N ARG A 136 9.34 3.34 7.60
CA ARG A 136 10.37 3.60 8.64
C ARG A 136 11.80 3.50 8.09
N ALA A 137 12.04 2.54 7.21
CA ALA A 137 13.33 2.34 6.56
C ALA A 137 13.82 3.55 5.72
N TYR A 138 12.90 4.42 5.28
CA TYR A 138 13.16 5.62 4.49
C TYR A 138 12.68 6.90 5.16
N ARG A 139 12.55 6.88 6.50
CA ARG A 139 12.18 8.06 7.27
C ARG A 139 13.17 9.20 7.03
N ASP A 140 14.46 8.87 7.15
CA ASP A 140 15.56 9.82 7.13
C ASP A 140 16.17 10.00 5.72
N ASP A 141 15.56 9.40 4.68
CA ASP A 141 15.99 9.55 3.28
C ASP A 141 15.49 10.89 2.69
N ALA A 142 16.42 11.71 2.21
CA ALA A 142 16.13 13.06 1.72
C ALA A 142 15.24 13.08 0.47
N ASP A 143 15.38 12.11 -0.44
CA ASP A 143 14.56 12.06 -1.65
C ASP A 143 13.13 11.65 -1.33
N PHE A 144 12.95 10.70 -0.40
CA PHE A 144 11.62 10.38 0.12
C PHE A 144 11.01 11.56 0.88
N ALA A 145 11.80 12.33 1.63
CA ALA A 145 11.33 13.56 2.25
C ALA A 145 10.85 14.58 1.20
N ALA A 146 11.58 14.73 0.09
CA ALA A 146 11.18 15.58 -1.03
C ALA A 146 9.89 15.10 -1.71
N LEU A 147 9.72 13.79 -1.91
CA LEU A 147 8.48 13.21 -2.44
C LEU A 147 7.28 13.47 -1.51
N ARG A 148 7.46 13.32 -0.19
CA ARG A 148 6.41 13.63 0.80
C ARG A 148 6.06 15.11 0.82
N ALA A 149 7.05 16.00 0.81
CA ALA A 149 6.84 17.45 0.75
C ALA A 149 6.09 17.85 -0.53
N ARG A 150 6.46 17.27 -1.66
CA ARG A 150 5.79 17.49 -2.96
C ARG A 150 4.33 17.02 -2.93
N MET A 151 4.07 15.81 -2.42
CA MET A 151 2.72 15.28 -2.23
C MET A 151 1.88 16.22 -1.36
N LYS A 152 2.42 16.67 -0.22
CA LYS A 152 1.74 17.60 0.69
C LYS A 152 1.36 18.89 -0.03
N ALA A 153 2.30 19.51 -0.74
CA ALA A 153 2.04 20.76 -1.47
C ALA A 153 0.93 20.62 -2.52
N LEU A 154 0.88 19.48 -3.22
CA LEU A 154 -0.19 19.21 -4.19
C LEU A 154 -1.55 19.01 -3.51
N ILE A 155 -1.60 18.26 -2.40
CA ILE A 155 -2.84 18.10 -1.62
C ILE A 155 -3.30 19.44 -1.06
N ASP A 156 -2.40 20.26 -0.52
CA ASP A 156 -2.75 21.59 0.01
C ASP A 156 -3.29 22.52 -1.08
N ARG A 157 -2.77 22.42 -2.30
CA ARG A 157 -3.30 23.15 -3.46
C ARG A 157 -4.74 22.73 -3.78
N GLU A 158 -4.99 21.43 -3.88
CA GLU A 158 -6.33 20.88 -4.14
C GLU A 158 -7.31 21.24 -3.01
N ARG A 159 -6.84 21.25 -1.76
CA ARG A 159 -7.62 21.70 -0.60
C ARG A 159 -7.99 23.19 -0.70
N ALA A 160 -7.05 24.04 -1.10
CA ALA A 160 -7.29 25.46 -1.27
C ALA A 160 -8.32 25.74 -2.39
N GLU A 161 -8.27 24.99 -3.49
CA GLU A 161 -9.26 25.05 -4.58
C GLU A 161 -10.69 24.68 -4.09
N LEU A 162 -10.79 23.88 -3.02
CA LEU A 162 -12.03 23.50 -2.36
C LEU A 162 -12.41 24.40 -1.17
N GLY A 163 -11.63 25.46 -0.88
CA GLY A 163 -11.85 26.33 0.29
C GLY A 163 -11.52 25.70 1.64
N LEU A 164 -10.72 24.63 1.66
CA LEU A 164 -10.28 23.95 2.88
C LEU A 164 -8.92 24.48 3.35
N ALA A 165 -8.68 24.45 4.66
CA ALA A 165 -7.38 24.77 5.25
C ALA A 165 -6.29 23.77 4.80
N PRO A 166 -5.00 24.13 4.73
CA PRO A 166 -3.91 23.20 4.44
C PRO A 166 -3.79 22.09 5.52
N LEU A 167 -3.14 20.99 5.17
CA LEU A 167 -2.78 19.89 6.08
C LEU A 167 -1.70 20.30 7.09
#